data_AF-A0A1F8QH54-F1
#
_entry.id   AF-A0A1F8QH54-F1
#
_cell.length_a   1.000
_cell.length_b   1.000
_cell.length_c   1.000
_cell.angle_alpha   90.00
_cell.angle_beta   90.00
_cell.angle_gamma   90.00
#
_symmetry.space_group_name_H-M   'P 1'
#
loop_
_entity.id
_entity.type
_entity.pdbx_description
1 polymer ?
#
loop_
_entity_poly.entity_id
_entity_poly.type
_entity_poly.pdbx_seq_one_letter_code
_entity_poly.pdbx_strand_id
1 'polypeptide(L)' 'MPAPRNYQTEAIIIKKTKLGEADRILTLFTPHLGKLQAVAKGVRRPRSKMAGHLELLTHSLVSLAR' A
#
# COMPACT_ATOMS: atom_id res chain seq x y z
N MET A 1 -13.38 -5.54 21.95
CA MET A 1 -13.11 -4.20 21.37
C MET A 1 -13.00 -4.36 19.85
N PRO A 2 -13.72 -3.57 19.03
CA PRO A 2 -13.57 -3.67 17.57
C PRO A 2 -12.16 -3.25 17.15
N ALA A 3 -11.59 -3.95 16.18
CA ALA A 3 -10.30 -3.58 15.62
C ALA A 3 -10.37 -2.16 15.04
N PRO A 4 -9.35 -1.31 15.25
CA PRO A 4 -9.36 0.05 14.72
C PRO A 4 -9.48 0.02 13.20
N ARG A 5 -10.34 0.90 12.64
CA ARG A 5 -10.60 1.00 11.20
C ARG A 5 -9.32 1.28 10.40
N ASN A 6 -8.36 1.97 11.02
CA ASN A 6 -7.05 2.23 10.46
C ASN A 6 -5.98 1.58 11.32
N TYR A 7 -4.99 0.95 10.69
CA TYR A 7 -3.85 0.37 11.38
C TYR A 7 -2.59 0.58 10.55
N GLN A 8 -1.43 0.57 11.22
CA GLN A 8 -0.13 0.66 10.58
C GLN A 8 0.56 -0.70 10.62
N THR A 9 1.31 -1.00 9.57
CA THR A 9 2.16 -2.19 9.50
C THR A 9 3.36 -1.91 8.61
N GLU A 10 4.48 -2.52 8.92
CA GLU A 10 5.60 -2.60 7.98
C GLU A 10 5.22 -3.54 6.83
N ALA A 11 5.66 -3.19 5.62
CA ALA A 11 5.39 -3.96 4.43
C ALA A 11 6.47 -3.81 3.37
N ILE A 12 6.64 -4.86 2.55
CA ILE A 12 7.37 -4.83 1.29
C ILE A 12 6.38 -4.93 0.14
N ILE A 13 6.49 -4.06 -0.85
CA ILE A 13 5.64 -4.09 -2.05
C ILE A 13 6.20 -5.14 -3.00
N ILE A 14 5.47 -6.24 -3.21
CA ILE A 14 5.92 -7.37 -4.03
C ILE A 14 5.26 -7.41 -5.42
N LYS A 15 4.15 -6.68 -5.62
CA LYS A 15 3.48 -6.55 -6.92
C LYS A 15 2.75 -5.21 -7.03
N LYS A 16 2.76 -4.63 -8.22
CA LYS A 16 2.00 -3.42 -8.59
C LYS A 16 1.12 -3.71 -9.81
N THR A 17 -0.14 -3.34 -9.74
CA THR A 17 -1.08 -3.44 -10.87
C THR A 17 -1.77 -2.09 -11.05
N LYS A 18 -1.87 -1.63 -12.31
CA LYS A 18 -2.55 -0.36 -12.60
C LYS A 18 -4.03 -0.50 -12.27
N LEU A 19 -4.59 0.50 -11.60
CA LEU A 19 -6.03 0.62 -11.38
C LEU A 19 -6.47 1.98 -11.93
N GLY A 20 -7.12 1.95 -13.08
CA GLY A 20 -7.47 3.18 -13.81
C GLY A 20 -6.27 4.09 -14.07
N GLU A 21 -6.51 5.40 -14.09
CA GLU A 21 -5.50 6.39 -14.43
C GLU A 21 -4.63 6.82 -13.25
N ALA A 22 -5.24 7.01 -12.08
CA ALA A 22 -4.57 7.63 -10.93
C ALA A 22 -4.09 6.63 -9.87
N ASP A 23 -4.56 5.39 -9.89
CA ASP A 23 -4.44 4.47 -8.76
C ASP A 23 -3.60 3.23 -9.11
N ARG A 24 -3.17 2.49 -8.07
CA ARG A 24 -2.58 1.15 -8.22
C ARG A 24 -3.16 0.21 -7.17
N ILE A 25 -3.34 -1.06 -7.54
CA ILE A 25 -3.45 -2.15 -6.58
C ILE A 25 -2.03 -2.60 -6.23
N LEU A 26 -1.72 -2.62 -4.94
CA LEU A 26 -0.44 -3.08 -4.41
C LEU A 26 -0.63 -4.39 -3.68
N THR A 27 0.29 -5.33 -3.90
CA THR A 27 0.41 -6.52 -3.04
C THR A 27 1.55 -6.27 -2.07
N LEU A 28 1.21 -6.33 -0.78
CA LEU A 28 2.06 -6.03 0.36
C LEU A 28 2.38 -7.35 1.05
N PHE A 29 3.65 -7.59 1.37
CA PHE A 29 4.05 -8.67 2.25
C PHE A 29 4.45 -8.08 3.60
N THR A 30 3.78 -8.53 4.66
CA THR A 30 3.90 -7.99 6.02
C THR A 30 4.36 -9.07 7.00
N PRO A 31 5.07 -8.71 8.08
CA PRO A 31 5.56 -9.69 9.06
C PRO A 31 4.44 -10.44 9.81
N HIS A 32 3.35 -9.74 10.14
CA HIS A 32 2.32 -10.28 11.06
C HIS A 32 0.96 -10.55 10.40
N LEU A 33 0.67 -9.93 9.26
CA LEU A 33 -0.61 -10.07 8.55
C LEU A 33 -0.45 -10.87 7.25
N GLY A 34 0.76 -11.34 6.95
CA GLY A 34 1.09 -12.06 5.74
C GLY A 34 0.93 -11.20 4.49
N LYS A 35 0.42 -11.82 3.41
CA LYS A 35 0.20 -11.17 2.11
C LYS A 35 -1.15 -10.45 2.10
N LEU A 36 -1.10 -9.15 1.85
CA LEU A 36 -2.27 -8.28 1.76
C LEU A 36 -2.36 -7.63 0.37
N GLN A 37 -3.56 -7.21 -0.01
CA GLN A 37 -3.76 -6.34 -1.17
C GLN A 37 -4.47 -5.06 -0.73
N ALA A 38 -4.00 -3.93 -1.26
CA ALA A 38 -4.55 -2.62 -0.95
C ALA A 38 -4.57 -1.73 -2.19
N VAL A 39 -5.54 -0.82 -2.25
CA VAL A 39 -5.61 0.22 -3.29
C VAL A 39 -4.88 1.46 -2.81
N ALA A 40 -3.80 1.82 -3.50
CA ALA A 40 -3.12 3.09 -3.31
C ALA A 40 -3.78 4.15 -4.20
N LYS A 41 -4.80 4.82 -3.66
CA LYS A 41 -5.54 5.88 -4.36
C LYS A 41 -4.64 7.09 -4.65
N GLY A 42 -4.72 7.62 -5.85
CA GLY A 42 -3.98 8.80 -6.31
C GLY A 42 -2.47 8.60 -6.44
N VAL A 43 -1.95 7.38 -6.27
CA VAL A 43 -0.51 7.13 -6.21
C VAL A 43 0.22 7.52 -7.49
N ARG A 44 -0.46 7.50 -8.65
CA ARG A 44 0.10 7.86 -9.96
C ARG A 44 -0.07 9.34 -10.32
N ARG A 45 -0.72 10.14 -9.48
CA ARG A 45 -0.85 11.58 -9.73
C ARG A 45 0.54 12.24 -9.72
N PRO A 46 0.84 13.23 -10.58
CA PRO A 46 2.16 13.86 -10.64
C PRO A 46 2.65 14.44 -9.30
N ARG A 47 1.72 14.88 -8.43
CA ARG A 47 2.02 15.45 -7.11
C ARG A 47 1.88 14.44 -5.95
N SER A 48 1.78 13.15 -6.25
CA SER A 48 1.66 12.11 -5.23
C SER A 48 2.95 11.98 -4.44
N LYS A 49 2.88 12.23 -3.12
CA LYS A 49 4.00 11.95 -2.21
C LYS A 49 4.22 10.46 -1.98
N MET A 50 3.23 9.62 -2.28
CA MET A 50 3.27 8.17 -2.03
C MET A 50 4.02 7.40 -3.12
N ALA A 51 4.19 7.97 -4.31
CA ALA A 51 4.68 7.25 -5.48
C ALA A 51 6.04 6.57 -5.24
N GLY A 52 7.02 7.31 -4.71
CA GLY A 52 8.37 6.78 -4.45
C GLY A 52 8.43 5.77 -3.31
N HIS A 53 7.58 5.90 -2.29
CA HIS A 53 7.55 4.99 -1.14
C HIS A 53 6.84 3.66 -1.44
N LEU A 54 6.05 3.61 -2.51
CA LEU A 54 5.26 2.43 -2.91
C LEU A 54 5.81 1.78 -4.18
N GLU A 55 7.13 1.86 -4.35
CA GLU A 55 7.87 1.18 -5.41
C GLU A 55 8.14 -0.29 -5.07
N LEU A 56 8.51 -1.09 -6.08
CA LEU A 56 8.71 -2.52 -5.87
C LEU A 56 9.91 -2.75 -4.96
N LEU A 57 9.79 -3.73 -4.07
CA LEU A 57 10.81 -4.14 -3.11
C LEU A 57 11.20 -3.04 -2.09
N THR A 58 10.45 -1.94 -2.05
CA THR A 58 10.61 -0.93 -1.01
C THR A 58 10.00 -1.43 0.30
N HIS A 59 10.79 -1.38 1.37
CA HIS A 59 10.31 -1.58 2.74
C HIS A 59 9.77 -0.25 3.29
N SER A 60 8.53 -0.22 3.76
CA SER A 60 7.91 1.00 4.27
C SER A 60 6.85 0.71 5.33
N LEU A 61 6.72 1.64 6.28
CA LEU A 61 5.60 1.67 7.22
C LEU A 61 4.37 2.23 6.50
N VAL A 62 3.32 1.41 6.33
CA VAL A 62 2.09 1.79 5.62
C VAL A 62 0.92 1.92 6.59
N SER A 63 0.08 2.93 6.36
CA SER A 63 -1.20 3.08 7.04
C SER A 63 -2.31 2.53 6.14
N LEU A 64 -3.02 1.52 6.61
CA LEU A 64 -4.10 0.82 5.90
C LEU A 64 -5.43 1.09 6.58
N ALA A 65 -6.48 1.25 5.78
CA ALA A 65 -7.86 1.31 6.24
C ALA A 65 -8.58 0.03 5.81
N ARG A 66 -9.31 -0.61 6.72
CA ARG A 66 -10.12 -1.80 6.46
C ARG A 66 -11.59 -1.45 6.23
#